data_AF-A0A7S1FB71-F1
#
_entry.id   AF-A0A7S1FB71-F1
#
_cell.length_a   1.000
_cell.length_b   1.000
_cell.length_c   1.000
_cell.angle_alpha   90.00
_cell.angle_beta   90.00
_cell.angle_gamma   90.00
#
_symmetry.space_group_name_H-M   'P 1'
#
loop_
_entity.id
_entity.type
_entity.pdbx_description
1 polymer ?
#
loop_
_entity_poly.entity_id
_entity_poly.type
_entity_poly.pdbx_seq_one_letter_code
_entity_poly.pdbx_strand_id
1 'polypeptide(L)'
;MVYGLMIHSVDSSQTLHFSIFFTPEGNDANKKTRQQTIMRRILEEHLFQTHSGDQHSSVKLKASSTLDDADWLFRFTSDSKSSAQPGMDYTEGILRLQASSLFEYPKLVVWKQVDRVVYTLVCEPLDNPLLASNFLTLFVHEVNDHFRKSGNVMEEVTTRPDEILAILNFLLPGGQLLFINLHLYRHLKSQISSVLTQKA
;
A
#
# COMPACT_ATOMS: atom_id res chain seq x y z
N MET A 1 -10.75 12.16 -5.15
CA MET A 1 -9.89 11.39 -6.10
C MET A 1 -8.52 11.51 -5.52
N VAL A 2 -7.88 10.38 -5.27
CA VAL A 2 -6.58 10.37 -4.61
C VAL A 2 -5.53 11.06 -5.47
N TYR A 3 -4.49 11.55 -4.80
CA TYR A 3 -3.39 12.22 -5.47
C TYR A 3 -2.57 11.24 -6.32
N GLY A 4 -2.20 10.08 -5.75
CA GLY A 4 -1.42 9.07 -6.44
C GLY A 4 -1.10 7.84 -5.60
N LEU A 5 -0.53 6.84 -6.24
CA LEU A 5 -0.07 5.59 -5.64
C LEU A 5 1.39 5.31 -6.05
N MET A 6 2.17 4.78 -5.12
CA MET A 6 3.57 4.44 -5.32
C MET A 6 3.89 3.08 -4.69
N ILE A 7 4.76 2.31 -5.35
CA ILE A 7 5.38 1.10 -4.82
C ILE A 7 6.88 1.30 -4.88
N HIS A 8 7.55 1.22 -3.74
CA HIS A 8 8.98 1.47 -3.62
C HIS A 8 9.66 0.55 -2.61
N SER A 9 10.98 0.50 -2.64
CA SER A 9 11.76 -0.24 -1.65
C SER A 9 11.64 0.40 -0.27
N VAL A 10 11.65 -0.42 0.79
CA VAL A 10 11.81 0.05 2.17
C VAL A 10 13.24 0.53 2.43
N ASP A 11 14.23 -0.15 1.86
CA ASP A 11 15.65 0.11 2.14
C ASP A 11 16.19 1.43 1.53
N SER A 12 15.44 2.08 0.64
CA SER A 12 15.93 3.21 -0.15
C SER A 12 14.83 4.20 -0.53
N SER A 13 15.11 5.48 -0.34
CA SER A 13 14.26 6.58 -0.83
C SER A 13 14.48 6.91 -2.31
N GLN A 14 15.29 6.12 -3.02
CA GLN A 14 15.61 6.30 -4.44
C GLN A 14 15.03 5.21 -5.34
N THR A 15 14.76 4.02 -4.78
CA THR A 15 14.34 2.85 -5.56
C THR A 15 12.82 2.79 -5.67
N LEU A 16 12.29 3.35 -6.76
CA LEU A 16 10.86 3.34 -7.10
C LEU A 16 10.58 2.24 -8.12
N HIS A 17 9.61 1.35 -7.83
CA HIS A 17 9.21 0.26 -8.72
C HIS A 17 8.02 0.65 -9.59
N PHE A 18 7.04 1.32 -8.99
CA PHE A 18 5.83 1.74 -9.68
C PHE A 18 5.32 3.06 -9.12
N SER A 19 4.74 3.89 -9.99
CA SER A 19 4.01 5.08 -9.54
C SER A 19 2.97 5.53 -10.56
N ILE A 20 1.85 6.00 -10.05
CA ILE A 20 0.79 6.65 -10.83
C ILE A 20 0.24 7.84 -10.05
N PHE A 21 0.02 8.96 -10.72
CA PHE A 21 -0.64 10.13 -10.14
C PHE A 21 -1.89 10.43 -10.96
N PHE A 22 -2.99 10.72 -10.27
CA PHE A 22 -4.27 10.99 -10.90
C PHE A 22 -4.54 12.49 -11.06
N THR A 23 -3.73 13.33 -10.41
CA THR A 23 -3.86 14.79 -10.49
C THR A 23 -2.87 15.41 -11.47
N PRO A 24 -3.21 16.56 -12.09
CA PRO A 24 -2.25 17.32 -12.89
C PRO A 24 -1.04 17.76 -12.05
N GLU A 25 -1.28 18.16 -10.80
CA GLU A 25 -0.23 18.53 -9.84
C GLU A 25 0.81 17.40 -9.70
N GLY A 26 0.39 16.15 -9.52
CA GLY A 26 1.30 15.01 -9.40
C GLY A 26 2.08 14.65 -10.67
N ASN A 27 1.68 15.18 -11.83
CA ASN A 27 2.26 14.87 -13.13
C ASN A 27 3.04 16.04 -13.78
N ASP A 28 3.36 17.09 -13.01
CA ASP A 28 4.15 18.20 -13.49
C ASP A 28 5.69 17.92 -13.47
N ALA A 29 6.49 18.94 -13.75
CA ALA A 29 7.96 18.86 -13.74
C ALA A 29 8.59 18.46 -12.39
N ASN A 30 7.89 18.70 -11.28
CA ASN A 30 8.34 18.39 -9.92
C ASN A 30 7.99 16.96 -9.48
N LYS A 31 7.37 16.13 -10.35
CA LYS A 31 6.97 14.75 -10.05
C LYS A 31 8.04 13.93 -9.34
N LYS A 32 9.27 13.90 -9.88
CA LYS A 32 10.38 13.12 -9.29
C LYS A 32 10.76 13.63 -7.89
N THR A 33 10.81 14.94 -7.71
CA THR A 33 11.11 15.56 -6.42
C THR A 33 10.04 15.21 -5.39
N ARG A 34 8.75 15.25 -5.76
CA ARG A 34 7.65 14.83 -4.87
C ARG A 34 7.76 13.38 -4.46
N GLN A 35 8.01 12.48 -5.41
CA GLN A 35 8.19 11.06 -5.14
C GLN A 35 9.30 10.83 -4.10
N GLN A 36 10.47 11.45 -4.31
CA GLN A 36 11.59 11.35 -3.39
C GLN A 36 11.27 11.93 -2.00
N THR A 37 10.57 13.07 -1.94
CA THR A 37 10.15 13.66 -0.66
C THR A 37 9.18 12.74 0.08
N ILE A 38 8.19 12.15 -0.59
CA ILE A 38 7.25 11.20 0.01
C ILE A 38 8.01 9.98 0.53
N MET A 39 8.85 9.37 -0.30
CA MET A 39 9.62 8.17 0.07
C MET A 39 10.55 8.44 1.26
N ARG A 40 11.21 9.60 1.30
CA ARG A 40 12.07 10.00 2.43
C ARG A 40 11.27 10.09 3.73
N ARG A 41 10.10 10.74 3.70
CA ARG A 41 9.25 10.90 4.89
C ARG A 41 8.74 9.57 5.42
N ILE A 42 8.38 8.66 4.52
CA ILE A 42 7.96 7.30 4.91
C ILE A 42 9.15 6.52 5.49
N LEU A 43 10.34 6.63 4.91
CA LEU A 43 11.54 5.98 5.44
C LEU A 43 11.89 6.49 6.84
N GLU A 44 11.83 7.81 7.06
CA GLU A 44 12.04 8.43 8.38
C GLU A 44 11.05 7.86 9.42
N GLU A 45 9.77 7.77 9.07
CA GLU A 45 8.73 7.21 9.94
C GLU A 45 8.93 5.71 10.19
N HIS A 46 9.23 4.92 9.16
CA HIS A 46 9.48 3.48 9.27
C HIS A 46 10.69 3.18 10.19
N LEU A 47 11.79 3.92 10.02
CA LEU A 47 12.96 3.81 10.90
C LEU A 47 12.61 4.22 12.33
N PHE A 48 11.82 5.27 12.52
CA PHE A 48 11.37 5.67 13.85
C PHE A 48 10.54 4.58 14.53
N GLN A 49 9.61 3.94 13.81
CA GLN A 49 8.78 2.85 14.35
C GLN A 49 9.60 1.60 14.70
N THR A 50 10.53 1.19 13.83
CA THR A 50 11.35 -0.01 14.07
C THR A 50 12.33 0.20 15.22
N HIS A 51 13.00 1.36 15.30
CA HIS A 51 13.91 1.67 16.40
C HIS A 51 13.22 1.91 17.76
N SER A 52 11.98 2.41 17.75
CA SER A 52 11.21 2.64 18.99
C SER A 52 10.48 1.39 19.48
N GLY A 53 10.13 0.46 18.58
CA GLY A 53 9.40 -0.77 18.90
C GLY A 53 10.19 -1.81 19.71
N ASP A 54 11.52 -1.83 19.58
CA ASP A 54 12.41 -2.77 20.27
C ASP A 54 12.47 -2.60 21.79
N GLN A 55 11.90 -1.52 22.35
CA GLN A 55 11.95 -1.24 23.79
C GLN A 55 10.77 -1.79 24.61
N HIS A 56 9.71 -2.37 24.00
CA HIS A 56 8.46 -2.66 24.72
C HIS A 56 7.72 -3.99 24.42
N SER A 57 8.34 -5.03 23.84
CA SER A 57 7.60 -6.27 23.51
C SER A 57 7.68 -7.35 24.59
N SER A 58 6.65 -7.45 25.45
CA SER A 58 6.34 -8.67 26.23
C SER A 58 4.86 -8.78 26.57
N VAL A 59 4.01 -9.22 25.63
CA VAL A 59 2.80 -10.01 25.92
C VAL A 59 2.45 -10.86 24.68
N LYS A 60 2.50 -12.18 24.79
CA LYS A 60 2.01 -13.13 23.77
C LYS A 60 0.54 -13.45 24.03
N LEU A 61 -0.33 -13.26 23.05
CA LEU A 61 -1.67 -13.86 23.03
C LEU A 61 -1.72 -14.93 21.92
N LYS A 62 -2.17 -16.12 22.29
CA LYS A 62 -2.40 -17.25 21.37
C LYS A 62 -3.74 -17.02 20.68
N ALA A 63 -3.75 -16.97 19.35
CA ALA A 63 -4.99 -17.09 18.57
C ALA A 63 -5.16 -18.53 18.09
N SER A 64 -6.37 -19.03 18.31
CA SER A 64 -6.86 -20.37 18.00
C SER A 64 -7.15 -20.53 16.51
N SER A 65 -6.79 -21.69 15.97
CA SER A 65 -7.05 -22.15 14.61
C SER A 65 -8.54 -22.38 14.37
N THR A 66 -9.13 -21.67 13.40
CA THR A 66 -10.22 -22.07 12.49
C THR A 66 -10.86 -20.79 11.92
N LEU A 67 -10.53 -20.41 10.66
CA LEU A 67 -11.32 -19.59 9.72
C LEU A 67 -10.42 -19.14 8.55
N ASP A 68 -10.07 -20.08 7.66
CA ASP A 68 -9.30 -19.81 6.44
C ASP A 68 -10.20 -19.19 5.35
N ASP A 69 -10.15 -17.86 5.23
CA ASP A 69 -10.28 -17.07 3.97
C ASP A 69 -10.36 -15.56 4.27
N ALA A 70 -10.87 -15.18 5.44
CA ALA A 70 -11.06 -13.80 5.87
C ALA A 70 -10.00 -13.34 6.88
N ASP A 71 -9.14 -14.24 7.35
CA ASP A 71 -8.13 -13.96 8.38
C ASP A 71 -7.18 -12.83 7.95
N TRP A 72 -6.84 -12.72 6.67
CA TRP A 72 -6.04 -11.60 6.16
C TRP A 72 -6.71 -10.24 6.38
N LEU A 73 -8.04 -10.15 6.24
CA LEU A 73 -8.79 -8.92 6.46
C LEU A 73 -8.64 -8.48 7.92
N PHE A 74 -8.65 -9.44 8.85
CA PHE A 74 -8.45 -9.19 10.27
C PHE A 74 -6.98 -8.99 10.66
N ARG A 75 -6.03 -9.63 9.95
CA ARG A 75 -4.58 -9.44 10.13
C ARG A 75 -4.13 -8.00 9.85
N PHE A 76 -4.77 -7.31 8.92
CA PHE A 76 -4.46 -5.92 8.56
C PHE A 76 -5.31 -4.87 9.29
N THR A 77 -6.36 -5.26 10.02
CA THR A 77 -7.21 -4.35 10.81
C THR A 77 -6.99 -4.45 12.31
N SER A 78 -6.24 -5.44 12.78
CA SER A 78 -5.98 -5.60 14.21
C SER A 78 -5.02 -4.51 14.70
N ASP A 79 -5.55 -3.58 15.47
CA ASP A 79 -4.84 -2.52 16.18
C ASP A 79 -3.47 -2.94 16.71
N SER A 80 -2.43 -2.20 16.28
CA SER A 80 -1.26 -1.74 17.05
C SER A 80 -0.48 -2.70 17.95
N LYS A 81 -0.67 -4.03 17.89
CA LYS A 81 0.18 -4.98 18.63
C LYS A 81 0.49 -6.21 17.79
N SER A 82 1.78 -6.32 17.50
CA SER A 82 2.46 -7.44 16.85
C SER A 82 1.87 -8.81 17.17
N SER A 83 1.03 -9.31 16.27
CA SER A 83 0.89 -10.75 16.04
C SER A 83 1.74 -11.13 14.83
N ALA A 84 3.04 -10.82 14.93
CA ALA A 84 4.03 -11.39 14.03
C ALA A 84 3.97 -12.92 14.18
N GLN A 85 3.42 -13.59 13.16
CA GLN A 85 3.94 -14.89 12.80
C GLN A 85 5.45 -14.72 12.53
N PRO A 86 6.30 -15.65 12.96
CA PRO A 86 7.73 -15.51 12.80
C PRO A 86 8.06 -15.49 11.29
N GLY A 87 8.39 -14.32 10.75
CA GLY A 87 9.00 -14.23 9.42
C GLY A 87 8.60 -13.05 8.51
N MET A 88 7.60 -12.23 8.82
CA MET A 88 7.25 -11.08 7.96
C MET A 88 7.40 -9.75 8.72
N ASP A 89 8.31 -8.91 8.24
CA ASP A 89 8.42 -7.52 8.68
C ASP A 89 7.20 -6.78 8.15
N TYR A 90 6.38 -6.25 9.05
CA TYR A 90 5.18 -5.47 8.73
C TYR A 90 5.16 -4.20 9.54
N THR A 91 5.01 -3.07 8.86
CA THR A 91 4.81 -1.76 9.46
C THR A 91 3.82 -0.97 8.61
N GLU A 92 3.12 -0.05 9.23
CA GLU A 92 2.18 0.81 8.52
C GLU A 92 2.11 2.16 9.20
N GLY A 93 1.58 3.14 8.49
CA GLY A 93 1.41 4.45 9.07
C GLY A 93 0.59 5.38 8.23
N ILE A 94 0.24 6.49 8.88
CA ILE A 94 -0.41 7.62 8.26
C ILE A 94 0.39 8.85 8.64
N LEU A 95 0.87 9.58 7.64
CA LEU A 95 1.57 10.84 7.85
C LEU A 95 0.94 11.96 7.04
N ARG A 96 1.11 13.20 7.51
CA ARG A 96 0.59 14.38 6.84
C ARG A 96 1.73 15.21 6.29
N LEU A 97 1.71 15.43 4.97
CA LEU A 97 2.58 16.37 4.29
C LEU A 97 1.93 17.75 4.32
N GLN A 98 2.68 18.75 4.75
CA GLN A 98 2.20 20.13 4.78
C GLN A 98 2.26 20.75 3.38
N ALA A 99 1.45 21.79 3.17
CA ALA A 99 1.56 22.62 1.98
C ALA A 99 2.97 23.20 1.88
N SER A 100 3.51 23.23 0.66
CA SER A 100 4.89 23.66 0.37
C SER A 100 5.02 24.01 -1.11
N SER A 101 6.22 24.40 -1.56
CA SER A 101 6.50 24.56 -3.00
C SER A 101 6.28 23.28 -3.81
N LEU A 102 6.29 22.12 -3.14
CA LEU A 102 6.01 20.83 -3.75
C LEU A 102 4.54 20.44 -3.67
N PHE A 103 3.76 20.95 -2.72
CA PHE A 103 2.36 20.54 -2.56
C PHE A 103 1.48 21.76 -2.36
N GLU A 104 0.58 22.01 -3.31
CA GLU A 104 -0.33 23.16 -3.25
C GLU A 104 -1.21 23.09 -1.99
N TYR A 105 -1.72 21.89 -1.70
CA TYR A 105 -2.50 21.59 -0.51
C TYR A 105 -1.82 20.52 0.35
N PRO A 106 -2.09 20.48 1.67
CA PRO A 106 -1.62 19.40 2.52
C PRO A 106 -2.09 18.05 2.00
N LYS A 107 -1.21 17.05 1.94
CA LYS A 107 -1.54 15.70 1.48
C LYS A 107 -1.51 14.73 2.65
N LEU A 108 -2.44 13.78 2.66
CA LEU A 108 -2.42 12.68 3.61
C LEU A 108 -1.78 11.46 2.94
N VAL A 109 -0.78 10.86 3.57
CA VAL A 109 -0.08 9.70 3.03
C VAL A 109 -0.38 8.51 3.92
N VAL A 110 -1.05 7.51 3.34
CA VAL A 110 -1.29 6.21 3.96
C VAL A 110 -0.30 5.23 3.35
N TRP A 111 0.47 4.52 4.18
CA TRP A 111 1.49 3.61 3.69
C TRP A 111 1.50 2.31 4.49
N LYS A 112 1.89 1.22 3.82
CA LYS A 112 2.04 -0.11 4.39
C LYS A 112 3.31 -0.74 3.83
N GLN A 113 4.12 -1.30 4.69
CA GLN A 113 5.31 -2.06 4.35
C GLN A 113 5.03 -3.54 4.63
N VAL A 114 5.30 -4.37 3.63
CA VAL A 114 5.24 -5.82 3.70
C VAL A 114 6.55 -6.35 3.12
N ASP A 115 7.27 -7.14 3.91
CA ASP A 115 8.61 -7.65 3.58
C ASP A 115 9.61 -6.52 3.31
N ARG A 116 10.02 -6.28 2.05
CA ARG A 116 10.91 -5.16 1.69
C ARG A 116 10.27 -4.13 0.77
N VAL A 117 8.96 -4.21 0.61
CA VAL A 117 8.20 -3.38 -0.33
C VAL A 117 7.27 -2.47 0.46
N VAL A 118 7.27 -1.18 0.10
CA VAL A 118 6.39 -0.16 0.64
C VAL A 118 5.36 0.23 -0.40
N TYR A 119 4.11 0.14 0.00
CA TYR A 119 2.94 0.54 -0.76
C TYR A 119 2.40 1.83 -0.16
N THR A 120 2.24 2.83 -1.01
CA THR A 120 1.95 4.19 -0.58
C THR A 120 0.78 4.74 -1.37
N LEU A 121 -0.23 5.24 -0.67
CA LEU A 121 -1.34 5.98 -1.23
C LEU A 121 -1.30 7.43 -0.71
N VAL A 122 -1.22 8.37 -1.64
CA VAL A 122 -1.28 9.80 -1.35
C VAL A 122 -2.70 10.26 -1.63
N CYS A 123 -3.35 10.82 -0.63
CA CYS A 123 -4.74 11.25 -0.63
C CYS A 123 -4.85 12.77 -0.69
N GLU A 124 -5.93 13.26 -1.28
CA GLU A 124 -6.32 14.67 -1.20
C GLU A 124 -6.90 15.00 0.19
N PRO A 125 -6.94 16.28 0.61
CA PRO A 125 -7.41 16.70 1.94
C PRO A 125 -8.79 16.19 2.35
N LEU A 126 -9.66 15.90 1.38
CA LEU A 126 -11.06 15.50 1.60
C LEU A 126 -11.29 13.99 1.46
N ASP A 127 -10.28 13.24 1.03
CA ASP A 127 -10.42 11.79 0.90
C ASP A 127 -10.49 11.12 2.28
N ASN A 128 -11.27 10.04 2.39
CA ASN A 128 -11.47 9.36 3.67
C ASN A 128 -10.26 8.46 4.01
N PRO A 129 -9.55 8.69 5.14
CA PRO A 129 -8.37 7.92 5.52
C PRO A 129 -8.67 6.43 5.79
N LEU A 130 -9.88 6.10 6.27
CA LEU A 130 -10.28 4.73 6.51
C LEU A 130 -10.50 3.98 5.19
N LEU A 131 -11.13 4.63 4.20
CA LEU A 131 -11.27 4.04 2.87
C LEU A 131 -9.91 3.88 2.19
N ALA A 132 -9.02 4.85 2.35
CA ALA A 132 -7.65 4.78 1.86
C ALA A 132 -6.87 3.61 2.46
N SER A 133 -6.93 3.44 3.78
CA SER A 133 -6.28 2.32 4.48
C SER A 133 -6.88 0.98 4.07
N ASN A 134 -8.21 0.88 3.99
CA ASN A 134 -8.89 -0.34 3.52
C ASN A 134 -8.50 -0.68 2.08
N PHE A 135 -8.54 0.29 1.16
CA PHE A 135 -8.08 0.08 -0.21
C PHE A 135 -6.63 -0.44 -0.25
N LEU A 136 -5.73 0.20 0.51
CA LEU A 136 -4.33 -0.19 0.50
C LEU A 136 -4.13 -1.60 1.03
N THR A 137 -4.88 -2.01 2.06
CA THR A 137 -4.93 -3.40 2.54
C THR A 137 -5.35 -4.38 1.44
N LEU A 138 -6.46 -4.11 0.75
CA LEU A 138 -6.96 -4.98 -0.32
C LEU A 138 -5.95 -5.05 -1.49
N PHE A 139 -5.39 -3.91 -1.87
CA PHE A 139 -4.43 -3.79 -2.97
C PHE A 139 -3.14 -4.54 -2.67
N VAL A 140 -2.56 -4.35 -1.48
CA VAL A 140 -1.36 -5.06 -1.04
C VAL A 140 -1.57 -6.57 -1.04
N HIS A 141 -2.72 -7.03 -0.56
CA HIS A 141 -3.04 -8.45 -0.58
C HIS A 141 -3.11 -8.99 -2.02
N GLU A 142 -3.85 -8.32 -2.91
CA GLU A 142 -4.03 -8.78 -4.28
C GLU A 142 -2.71 -8.79 -5.08
N VAL A 143 -1.89 -7.74 -4.93
CA VAL A 143 -0.57 -7.69 -5.56
C VAL A 143 0.33 -8.81 -5.05
N ASN A 144 0.41 -9.01 -3.73
CA ASN A 144 1.21 -10.09 -3.18
C ASN A 144 0.69 -11.46 -3.60
N ASP A 145 -0.61 -11.73 -3.54
CA ASP A 145 -1.21 -13.01 -3.93
C ASP A 145 -0.93 -13.34 -5.41
N HIS A 146 -1.03 -12.34 -6.27
CA HIS A 146 -0.75 -12.48 -7.71
C HIS A 146 0.72 -12.78 -8.01
N PHE A 147 1.66 -12.04 -7.40
CA PHE A 147 3.10 -12.22 -7.67
C PHE A 147 3.78 -13.28 -6.79
N ARG A 148 3.11 -13.81 -5.76
CA ARG A 148 3.68 -14.80 -4.81
C ARG A 148 4.28 -16.02 -5.50
N LYS A 149 3.70 -16.42 -6.63
CA LYS A 149 4.16 -17.60 -7.41
C LYS A 149 5.29 -17.30 -8.38
N SER A 150 5.48 -16.02 -8.74
CA SER A 150 6.41 -15.60 -9.80
C SER A 150 7.80 -15.28 -9.27
N GLY A 151 7.93 -14.93 -7.98
CA GLY A 151 9.24 -14.68 -7.35
C GLY A 151 9.23 -13.41 -6.52
N ASN A 152 10.26 -12.58 -6.68
CA ASN A 152 10.40 -11.33 -5.94
C ASN A 152 9.42 -10.28 -6.47
N VAL A 153 8.42 -9.91 -5.64
CA VAL A 153 7.39 -8.91 -5.96
C VAL A 153 8.00 -7.62 -6.51
N MET A 154 9.15 -7.20 -6.00
CA MET A 154 9.84 -5.98 -6.42
C MET A 154 10.24 -5.97 -7.90
N GLU A 155 10.78 -7.10 -8.37
CA GLU A 155 11.20 -7.30 -9.75
C GLU A 155 9.98 -7.41 -10.65
N GLU A 156 8.99 -8.20 -10.22
CA GLU A 156 7.76 -8.45 -10.97
C GLU A 156 6.91 -7.20 -11.19
N VAL A 157 6.77 -6.36 -10.16
CA VAL A 157 6.07 -5.05 -10.27
C VAL A 157 6.75 -4.15 -11.31
N THR A 158 8.08 -4.25 -11.43
CA THR A 158 8.86 -3.45 -12.37
C THR A 158 8.77 -4.00 -13.80
N THR A 159 8.73 -5.33 -13.96
CA THR A 159 8.66 -5.99 -15.27
C THR A 159 7.25 -6.00 -15.86
N ARG A 160 6.21 -6.09 -15.02
CA ARG A 160 4.79 -6.21 -15.41
C ARG A 160 3.91 -5.10 -14.81
N PRO A 161 4.20 -3.81 -15.07
CA PRO A 161 3.45 -2.70 -14.51
C PRO A 161 2.00 -2.61 -15.05
N ASP A 162 1.73 -3.21 -16.20
CA ASP A 162 0.39 -3.26 -16.81
C ASP A 162 -0.57 -4.19 -16.05
N GLU A 163 -0.06 -5.23 -15.39
CA GLU A 163 -0.84 -6.07 -14.48
C GLU A 163 -1.24 -5.29 -13.21
N ILE A 164 -0.32 -4.48 -12.67
CA ILE A 164 -0.61 -3.55 -11.56
C ILE A 164 -1.70 -2.56 -11.95
N LEU A 165 -1.59 -1.99 -13.16
CA LEU A 165 -2.62 -1.08 -13.69
C LEU A 165 -3.97 -1.78 -13.86
N ALA A 166 -4.00 -3.04 -14.27
CA ALA A 166 -5.23 -3.82 -14.36
C ALA A 166 -5.88 -4.00 -12.98
N ILE A 167 -5.11 -4.38 -11.95
CA ILE A 167 -5.60 -4.48 -10.56
C ILE A 167 -6.15 -3.13 -10.08
N LEU A 168 -5.41 -2.04 -10.32
CA LEU A 168 -5.84 -0.69 -9.94
C LEU A 168 -7.13 -0.26 -10.64
N ASN A 169 -7.34 -0.63 -11.91
CA ASN A 169 -8.54 -0.27 -12.63
C ASN A 169 -9.82 -0.85 -11.97
N PHE A 170 -9.72 -1.98 -11.27
CA PHE A 170 -10.83 -2.56 -10.53
C PHE A 170 -10.95 -2.03 -9.10
N LEU A 171 -9.83 -1.88 -8.38
CA LEU A 171 -9.84 -1.50 -6.96
C LEU A 171 -9.87 0.01 -6.72
N LEU A 172 -9.39 0.82 -7.67
CA LEU A 172 -9.26 2.28 -7.59
C LEU A 172 -9.51 2.93 -8.97
N PRO A 173 -10.71 2.77 -9.54
CA PRO A 173 -11.02 3.26 -10.88
C PRO A 173 -10.84 4.78 -10.95
N GLY A 174 -9.95 5.23 -11.84
CA GLY A 174 -9.64 6.64 -12.03
C GLY A 174 -9.18 7.36 -10.76
N GLY A 175 -8.59 6.66 -9.79
CA GLY A 175 -8.17 7.27 -8.51
C GLY A 175 -9.32 7.50 -7.51
N GLN A 176 -10.50 6.92 -7.73
CA GLN A 176 -11.63 7.06 -6.81
C GLN A 176 -11.61 5.97 -5.74
N LEU A 177 -11.63 6.37 -4.47
CA LEU A 177 -11.76 5.45 -3.35
C LEU A 177 -13.16 4.86 -3.33
N LEU A 178 -13.24 3.53 -3.38
CA LEU A 178 -14.48 2.79 -3.28
C LEU A 178 -14.63 2.20 -1.88
N PHE A 179 -15.86 2.16 -1.39
CA PHE A 179 -16.19 1.30 -0.26
C PHE A 179 -16.32 -0.14 -0.78
N ILE A 180 -15.30 -0.94 -0.52
CA ILE A 180 -15.26 -2.34 -0.92
C ILE A 180 -15.49 -3.22 0.30
N ASN A 181 -16.67 -3.85 0.36
CA ASN A 181 -16.97 -4.88 1.33
C ASN A 181 -16.48 -6.27 0.84
N LEU A 182 -16.56 -7.29 1.69
CA LEU A 182 -16.08 -8.64 1.39
C LEU A 182 -16.74 -9.26 0.13
N HIS A 183 -18.05 -9.05 -0.06
CA HIS A 183 -18.75 -9.59 -1.22
C HIS A 183 -18.31 -8.93 -2.52
N LEU A 184 -18.21 -7.61 -2.53
CA LEU A 184 -17.71 -6.85 -3.67
C LEU A 184 -16.25 -7.21 -3.96
N TYR A 185 -15.43 -7.31 -2.93
CA TYR A 185 -14.04 -7.72 -3.08
C TYR A 185 -13.90 -9.08 -3.77
N ARG A 186 -14.65 -10.10 -3.31
CA ARG A 186 -14.64 -11.44 -3.94
C ARG A 186 -15.04 -11.39 -5.41
N HIS A 187 -16.05 -10.57 -5.74
CA HIS A 187 -16.47 -10.37 -7.12
C HIS A 187 -15.37 -9.71 -7.96
N LEU A 188 -14.77 -8.61 -7.46
CA LEU A 188 -13.68 -7.91 -8.13
C LEU A 188 -12.45 -8.81 -8.31
N LYS A 189 -12.08 -9.60 -7.29
CA LYS A 189 -10.98 -10.57 -7.37
C LYS A 189 -11.18 -11.58 -8.51
N SER A 190 -12.39 -12.10 -8.66
CA SER A 190 -12.71 -12.99 -9.78
C SER A 190 -12.55 -12.31 -11.14
N GLN A 191 -12.92 -11.03 -11.25
CA GLN A 191 -12.75 -10.26 -12.50
C GLN A 191 -11.28 -9.95 -12.78
N ILE A 192 -10.53 -9.52 -11.77
CA ILE A 192 -9.08 -9.28 -11.84
C ILE A 192 -8.38 -10.54 -12.35
N SER A 193 -8.65 -11.69 -11.73
CA SER A 193 -8.05 -12.97 -12.12
C SER A 193 -8.37 -13.34 -13.59
N SER A 194 -9.61 -13.13 -14.02
CA SER A 194 -10.01 -13.37 -15.41
C SER A 194 -9.29 -12.46 -16.41
N VAL A 195 -9.03 -11.20 -16.06
CA VAL A 195 -8.35 -10.26 -16.96
C VAL A 195 -6.85 -10.52 -17.01
N LEU A 196 -6.23 -10.81 -15.86
CA LEU A 196 -4.80 -11.11 -15.79
C LEU A 196 -4.45 -12.40 -16.52
N THR A 197 -5.31 -13.42 -16.45
CA THR A 197 -5.11 -14.70 -17.19
C THR A 197 -5.33 -14.58 -18.69
N GLN A 198 -6.15 -13.64 -19.17
CA GLN A 198 -6.36 -13.39 -20.61
C GLN A 198 -5.22 -12.62 -21.27
N LYS A 199 -4.37 -11.94 -20.48
CA LYS A 199 -3.22 -11.19 -20.96
C LYS A 199 -1.90 -11.98 -20.97
N ALA A 200 -1.84 -13.11 -20.26
CA ALA A 200 -0.70 -14.03 -20.23
C ALA A 200 -0.70 -14.98 -21.44
#